data_AF-H1HP69-F1
#
_entry.id   AF-H1HP69-F1
#
_cell.length_a   1.000
_cell.length_b   1.000
_cell.length_c   1.000
_cell.angle_alpha   90.00
_cell.angle_beta   90.00
_cell.angle_gamma   90.00
#
_symmetry.space_group_name_H-M   'P 1'
#
loop_
_entity.id
_entity.type
_entity.pdbx_description
1 polymer ?
#
loop_
_entity_poly.entity_id
_entity_poly.type
_entity_poly.pdbx_seq_one_letter_code
_entity_poly.pdbx_strand_id
1 'polypeptide(L)'
;MKTTTKIIIGLIAVTYLLPFTGFEIERTTEKVFLHTSVRASFKAKEATAMASYAVYSDQLNTDQYRIMLIPDDKVGGIVVDYPAELVEVSLSKGVLQINKTKRIAQLDRNSISYYITKIDPQKDPNEEDSTEDAPANVIVYIKAPTKTIKTLLANQKAFYMAFGTLDLQDLDLETLDIQKNISLSLRRCTIKNATINIGPQLLTTYKTRINNLTLYTKAYSSISTSIDEQEGTYVNHLVLKAASDIILNHTAYGHIKVEKINTMPLSITLNNIQENAILK
;
A
#
# COMPACT_ATOMS: atom_id res chain seq x y z
N MET A 1 57.99 49.72 46.42
CA MET A 1 56.73 48.99 46.70
C MET A 1 55.63 50.00 46.99
N LYS A 2 54.67 50.13 46.07
CA LYS A 2 53.54 51.09 46.07
C LYS A 2 52.32 50.33 45.52
N THR A 3 51.27 50.10 46.30
CA THR A 3 49.97 50.84 46.34
C THR A 3 49.27 50.95 44.97
N THR A 4 47.96 50.81 44.73
CA THR A 4 46.71 50.52 45.47
C THR A 4 45.57 50.56 44.41
N THR A 5 44.56 49.69 44.51
CA THR A 5 43.11 49.82 44.14
C THR A 5 42.60 50.29 42.74
N LYS A 6 41.74 49.41 42.17
CA LYS A 6 40.50 49.54 41.33
C LYS A 6 40.13 50.88 40.65
N ILE A 7 39.60 50.80 39.41
CA ILE A 7 38.33 51.41 38.93
C ILE A 7 37.83 50.70 37.65
N ILE A 8 36.51 50.72 37.49
CA ILE A 8 35.62 49.98 36.58
C ILE A 8 35.30 50.84 35.33
N ILE A 9 34.75 50.17 34.30
CA ILE A 9 33.80 50.66 33.26
C ILE A 9 34.39 51.03 31.89
N GLY A 10 34.06 50.17 30.91
CA GLY A 10 33.42 50.56 29.65
C GLY A 10 34.25 51.32 28.61
N LEU A 11 34.60 50.63 27.52
CA LEU A 11 34.51 51.25 26.19
C LEU A 11 34.23 50.20 25.11
N ILE A 12 32.97 50.21 24.66
CA ILE A 12 32.53 49.73 23.36
C ILE A 12 33.21 50.62 22.31
N ALA A 13 33.94 50.04 21.36
CA ALA A 13 33.96 50.49 19.96
C ALA A 13 34.91 49.64 19.11
N VAL A 14 34.31 48.90 18.17
CA VAL A 14 34.82 48.67 16.82
C VAL A 14 36.04 47.75 16.69
N THR A 15 35.77 46.51 16.35
CA THR A 15 36.33 45.94 15.12
C THR A 15 35.30 45.03 14.47
N TYR A 16 34.61 45.62 13.50
CA TYR A 16 33.80 44.97 12.49
C TYR A 16 34.65 43.98 11.65
N LEU A 17 33.95 43.08 10.97
CA LEU A 17 34.41 42.25 9.84
C LEU A 17 35.19 40.97 10.19
N LEU A 18 34.48 40.01 10.77
CA LEU A 18 34.52 38.67 10.19
C LEU A 18 33.26 38.52 9.33
N PRO A 19 33.37 38.35 8.01
CA PRO A 19 32.23 37.91 7.25
C PRO A 19 31.85 36.54 7.81
N PHE A 20 30.63 36.46 8.34
CA PHE A 20 29.91 35.19 8.41
C PHE A 20 29.70 34.75 6.96
N THR A 21 30.76 34.22 6.33
CA THR A 21 30.59 33.23 5.29
C THR A 21 29.87 32.10 6.00
N GLY A 22 28.57 31.97 5.73
CA GLY A 22 27.82 30.81 6.14
C GLY A 22 28.62 29.60 5.68
N PHE A 23 29.30 28.95 6.61
CA PHE A 23 29.50 27.53 6.47
C PHE A 23 28.09 26.97 6.51
N GLU A 24 27.47 26.86 5.33
CA GLU A 24 26.67 25.68 5.06
C GLU A 24 27.63 24.53 5.30
N ILE A 25 27.63 24.04 6.54
CA ILE A 25 27.99 22.67 6.76
C ILE A 25 26.97 21.94 5.91
N GLU A 26 27.37 21.53 4.70
CA GLU A 26 26.76 20.40 4.03
C GLU A 26 26.82 19.29 5.07
N ARG A 27 25.75 19.17 5.86
CA ARG A 27 25.45 17.92 6.50
C ARG A 27 25.19 17.01 5.33
N THR A 28 26.25 16.33 4.91
CA THR A 28 26.15 15.06 4.20
C THR A 28 25.28 14.22 5.11
N THR A 29 23.99 14.31 4.87
CA THR A 29 22.97 13.61 5.63
C THR A 29 23.19 12.18 5.16
N GLU A 30 23.79 11.38 6.03
CA GLU A 30 24.06 9.98 5.75
C GLU A 30 22.83 9.36 5.10
N LYS A 31 22.94 8.98 3.83
CA LYS A 31 21.81 8.42 3.08
C LYS A 31 21.46 7.10 3.73
N VAL A 32 20.30 7.02 4.37
CA VAL A 32 19.85 5.78 5.01
C VAL A 32 19.17 4.91 3.96
N PHE A 33 19.79 3.78 3.64
CA PHE A 33 19.19 2.77 2.76
C PHE A 33 18.54 1.67 3.59
N LEU A 34 17.33 1.27 3.19
CA LEU A 34 16.57 0.19 3.80
C LEU A 34 16.17 -0.83 2.74
N HIS A 35 16.39 -2.10 3.03
CA HIS A 35 16.37 -3.14 2.03
C HIS A 35 15.15 -4.05 2.13
N THR A 36 14.52 -4.30 0.99
CA THR A 36 13.36 -5.23 0.85
C THR A 36 13.75 -6.71 0.85
N SER A 37 15.04 -7.01 0.63
CA SER A 37 15.60 -8.36 0.51
C SER A 37 15.99 -8.99 1.85
N VAL A 38 16.19 -8.19 2.90
CA VAL A 38 16.41 -8.72 4.26
C VAL A 38 15.06 -9.14 4.80
N ARG A 39 14.80 -10.45 4.85
CA ARG A 39 13.48 -10.99 5.19
C ARG A 39 13.47 -11.73 6.52
N ALA A 40 12.36 -11.60 7.24
CA ALA A 40 12.07 -12.32 8.47
C ALA A 40 10.76 -13.08 8.34
N SER A 41 10.57 -14.07 9.22
CA SER A 41 9.35 -14.85 9.30
C SER A 41 8.74 -14.81 10.70
N PHE A 42 7.42 -14.63 10.74
CA PHE A 42 6.62 -14.72 11.95
C PHE A 42 5.64 -15.89 11.82
N LYS A 43 5.45 -16.63 12.92
CA LYS A 43 4.52 -17.76 12.98
C LYS A 43 3.50 -17.55 14.08
N ALA A 44 2.24 -17.80 13.76
CA ALA A 44 1.15 -17.83 14.71
C ALA A 44 0.28 -19.06 14.47
N LYS A 45 -0.33 -19.60 15.53
CA LYS A 45 -1.27 -20.72 15.37
C LYS A 45 -2.57 -20.26 14.71
N GLU A 46 -3.08 -19.12 15.15
CA GLU A 46 -4.35 -18.56 14.70
C GLU A 46 -4.35 -17.03 14.85
N ALA A 47 -5.23 -16.38 14.08
CA ALA A 47 -5.61 -14.99 14.23
C ALA A 47 -7.05 -14.83 13.75
N THR A 48 -7.79 -13.95 14.40
CA THR A 48 -9.21 -13.66 14.09
C THR A 48 -9.38 -12.38 13.27
N ALA A 49 -8.28 -11.65 13.07
CA ALA A 49 -8.24 -10.35 12.43
C ALA A 49 -6.82 -10.01 11.97
N MET A 50 -6.72 -9.01 11.09
CA MET A 50 -5.44 -8.47 10.63
C MET A 50 -5.51 -6.96 10.47
N ALA A 51 -4.48 -6.26 10.92
CA ALA A 51 -4.37 -4.82 10.74
C ALA A 51 -2.97 -4.44 10.27
N SER A 52 -2.90 -3.66 9.19
CA SER A 52 -1.69 -3.00 8.75
C SER A 52 -1.73 -1.51 9.04
N TYR A 53 -0.79 -1.09 9.89
CA TYR A 53 -0.53 0.29 10.25
C TYR A 53 0.71 0.84 9.55
N ALA A 54 1.40 0.03 8.74
CA ALA A 54 2.53 0.47 7.97
C ALA A 54 2.08 1.36 6.80
N VAL A 55 2.57 2.59 6.74
CA VAL A 55 2.23 3.59 5.71
C VAL A 55 3.51 4.20 5.17
N TYR A 56 3.76 4.02 3.87
CA TYR A 56 4.96 4.53 3.19
C TYR A 56 4.60 5.50 2.06
N SER A 57 3.48 6.25 2.17
CA SER A 57 2.93 7.08 1.10
C SER A 57 3.90 8.13 0.54
N ASP A 58 4.89 8.55 1.34
CA ASP A 58 5.88 9.54 0.92
C ASP A 58 7.06 8.92 0.16
N GLN A 59 7.12 7.58 0.11
CA GLN A 59 8.23 6.79 -0.43
C GLN A 59 7.77 5.83 -1.53
N LEU A 60 6.51 5.40 -1.49
CA LEU A 60 5.97 4.35 -2.34
C LEU A 60 4.61 4.78 -2.90
N ASN A 61 4.33 4.32 -4.11
CA ASN A 61 2.99 4.24 -4.68
C ASN A 61 2.20 3.10 -4.02
N THR A 62 0.86 3.19 -4.09
CA THR A 62 -0.06 2.24 -3.46
C THR A 62 0.13 0.78 -3.92
N ASP A 63 0.61 0.57 -5.15
CA ASP A 63 0.88 -0.75 -5.71
C ASP A 63 2.21 -1.36 -5.25
N GLN A 64 3.14 -0.53 -4.75
CA GLN A 64 4.46 -0.95 -4.28
C GLN A 64 4.45 -1.47 -2.84
N TYR A 65 3.46 -1.11 -2.01
CA TYR A 65 3.24 -1.75 -0.71
C TYR A 65 2.09 -2.76 -0.79
N ARG A 66 2.38 -4.05 -0.59
CA ARG A 66 1.42 -5.13 -0.80
C ARG A 66 1.34 -6.07 0.40
N ILE A 67 0.12 -6.45 0.77
CA ILE A 67 -0.15 -7.56 1.69
C ILE A 67 -0.83 -8.66 0.90
N MET A 68 -0.16 -9.81 0.79
CA MET A 68 -0.61 -10.93 -0.03
C MET A 68 -1.14 -12.05 0.86
N LEU A 69 -2.42 -12.39 0.71
CA LEU A 69 -3.03 -13.54 1.39
C LEU A 69 -3.01 -14.73 0.43
N ILE A 70 -2.27 -15.77 0.80
CA ILE A 70 -2.02 -16.95 -0.02
C ILE A 70 -2.51 -18.19 0.73
N PRO A 71 -3.57 -18.87 0.27
CA PRO A 71 -4.04 -20.11 0.88
C PRO A 71 -2.99 -21.20 0.74
N ASP A 72 -2.68 -21.85 1.85
CA ASP A 72 -1.81 -23.01 1.92
C ASP A 72 -2.32 -23.93 3.04
N ASP A 73 -3.14 -24.92 2.67
CA ASP A 73 -3.71 -25.86 3.63
C ASP A 73 -2.69 -26.86 4.19
N LYS A 74 -1.42 -26.81 3.74
CA LYS A 74 -0.33 -27.63 4.27
C LYS A 74 0.35 -26.99 5.48
N VAL A 75 0.20 -25.68 5.69
CA VAL A 75 0.76 -25.02 6.87
C VAL A 75 -0.13 -25.25 8.09
N GLY A 76 0.47 -25.60 9.23
CA GLY A 76 -0.26 -25.86 10.48
C GLY A 76 -0.81 -24.62 11.21
N GLY A 77 -0.80 -23.45 10.55
CA GLY A 77 -1.14 -22.15 11.14
C GLY A 77 -0.83 -21.01 10.17
N ILE A 78 -0.58 -19.82 10.69
CA ILE A 78 -0.21 -18.63 9.91
C ILE A 78 1.31 -18.51 9.86
N VAL A 79 1.84 -18.36 8.65
CA VAL A 79 3.25 -18.02 8.39
C VAL A 79 3.28 -16.70 7.63
N VAL A 80 3.94 -15.71 8.21
CA VAL A 80 4.14 -14.41 7.59
C VAL A 80 5.61 -14.28 7.20
N ASP A 81 5.88 -13.85 5.98
CA ASP A 81 7.20 -13.51 5.46
C ASP A 81 7.20 -12.04 5.04
N TYR A 82 8.15 -11.26 5.55
CA TYR A 82 8.14 -9.80 5.42
C TYR A 82 9.56 -9.20 5.38
N PRO A 83 9.75 -8.02 4.77
CA PRO A 83 11.04 -7.32 4.76
C PRO A 83 11.34 -6.75 6.15
N ALA A 84 12.30 -7.34 6.86
CA ALA A 84 12.54 -7.15 8.29
C ALA A 84 13.08 -5.76 8.65
N GLU A 85 13.73 -5.07 7.72
CA GLU A 85 14.18 -3.69 7.93
C GLU A 85 13.03 -2.68 7.87
N LEU A 86 11.95 -3.06 7.18
CA LEU A 86 10.82 -2.18 6.90
C LEU A 86 9.63 -2.47 7.80
N VAL A 87 9.33 -3.74 8.02
CA VAL A 87 8.11 -4.23 8.63
C VAL A 87 8.41 -5.02 9.90
N GLU A 88 7.61 -4.82 10.94
CA GLU A 88 7.51 -5.69 12.12
C GLU A 88 6.12 -6.33 12.16
N VAL A 89 6.08 -7.66 12.37
CA VAL A 89 4.85 -8.42 12.50
C VAL A 89 4.71 -8.96 13.91
N SER A 90 3.52 -8.83 14.48
CA SER A 90 3.20 -9.34 15.82
C SER A 90 1.76 -9.85 15.91
N LEU A 91 1.45 -10.63 16.95
CA LEU A 91 0.09 -11.04 17.28
C LEU A 91 -0.29 -10.45 18.63
N SER A 92 -1.36 -9.65 18.66
CA SER A 92 -1.86 -9.04 19.90
C SER A 92 -3.37 -9.17 19.97
N LYS A 93 -3.87 -9.78 21.05
CA LYS A 93 -5.31 -10.01 21.30
C LYS A 93 -6.03 -10.65 20.09
N GLY A 94 -5.39 -11.61 19.42
CA GLY A 94 -5.93 -12.30 18.24
C GLY A 94 -5.86 -11.51 16.92
N VAL A 95 -5.29 -10.31 16.93
CA VAL A 95 -5.07 -9.48 15.72
C VAL A 95 -3.64 -9.63 15.24
N LEU A 96 -3.46 -10.06 13.99
CA LEU A 96 -2.18 -10.04 13.31
C LEU A 96 -1.85 -8.60 12.90
N GLN A 97 -0.85 -8.00 13.55
CA GLN A 97 -0.47 -6.61 13.34
C GLN A 97 0.77 -6.51 12.45
N ILE A 98 0.71 -5.63 11.45
CA ILE A 98 1.78 -5.35 10.51
C ILE A 98 2.12 -3.86 10.67
N ASN A 99 3.30 -3.57 11.18
CA ASN A 99 3.74 -2.22 11.54
C ASN A 99 5.05 -1.88 10.83
N LYS A 100 5.38 -0.58 10.77
CA LYS A 100 6.75 -0.14 10.47
C LYS A 100 7.70 -0.60 11.59
N THR A 101 8.96 -0.86 11.26
CA THR A 101 9.98 -1.10 12.28
C THR A 101 10.17 0.10 13.20
N LYS A 102 10.66 -0.14 14.41
CA LYS A 102 11.04 0.96 15.34
C LYS A 102 12.05 1.91 14.71
N ARG A 103 12.97 1.40 13.88
CA ARG A 103 13.97 2.19 13.15
C ARG A 103 13.30 3.19 12.22
N ILE A 104 12.37 2.75 11.37
CA ILE A 104 11.62 3.66 10.49
C ILE A 104 10.80 4.67 11.29
N ALA A 105 10.11 4.21 12.33
CA ALA A 105 9.34 5.11 13.19
C ALA A 105 10.21 6.17 13.89
N GLN A 106 11.51 5.94 14.06
CA GLN A 106 12.48 6.93 14.55
C GLN A 106 12.98 7.85 13.44
N LEU A 107 13.25 7.32 12.24
CA LEU A 107 13.62 8.12 11.07
C LEU A 107 12.51 9.12 10.73
N ASP A 108 11.26 8.65 10.64
CA ASP A 108 10.09 9.50 10.40
C ASP A 108 9.95 10.57 11.50
N ARG A 109 10.12 10.21 12.78
CA ARG A 109 10.02 11.15 13.92
C ARG A 109 11.11 12.21 13.93
N ASN A 110 12.30 11.87 13.43
CA ASN A 110 13.44 12.78 13.38
C ASN A 110 13.56 13.50 12.03
N SER A 111 12.57 13.35 11.13
CA SER A 111 12.59 13.89 9.77
C SER A 111 13.86 13.51 8.99
N ILE A 112 14.35 12.28 9.17
CA ILE A 112 15.52 11.75 8.46
C ILE A 112 15.03 10.99 7.24
N SER A 113 15.44 11.45 6.05
CA SER A 113 15.13 10.77 4.79
C SER A 113 15.80 9.40 4.72
N TYR A 114 15.08 8.43 4.12
CA TYR A 114 15.60 7.11 3.81
C TYR A 114 15.09 6.67 2.44
N TYR A 115 15.80 5.73 1.83
CA TYR A 115 15.44 5.15 0.54
C TYR A 115 15.14 3.67 0.71
N ILE A 116 14.02 3.23 0.15
CA ILE A 116 13.66 1.81 0.12
C ILE A 116 14.23 1.22 -1.17
N THR A 117 15.12 0.25 -1.04
CA THR A 117 15.80 -0.36 -2.19
C THR A 117 15.63 -1.87 -2.20
N LYS A 118 15.82 -2.46 -3.39
CA LYS A 118 16.05 -3.89 -3.53
C LYS A 118 17.57 -4.07 -3.54
N ILE A 119 18.14 -4.87 -2.64
CA ILE A 119 19.57 -5.23 -2.78
C ILE A 119 19.69 -5.95 -4.11
N ASP A 120 20.48 -5.38 -5.02
CA ASP A 120 21.06 -6.14 -6.11
C ASP A 120 22.36 -6.76 -5.58
N PRO A 121 22.41 -8.08 -5.34
CA PRO A 121 23.61 -8.75 -4.83
C PRO A 121 24.80 -8.71 -5.80
N GLN A 122 24.64 -8.17 -7.03
CA GLN A 122 25.71 -8.02 -8.02
C GLN A 122 26.21 -6.58 -8.21
N LYS A 123 25.63 -5.57 -7.54
CA LYS A 123 26.02 -4.16 -7.74
C LYS A 123 27.25 -3.82 -6.88
N ASP A 124 28.32 -3.36 -7.52
CA ASP A 124 29.52 -2.86 -6.83
C ASP A 124 29.15 -1.58 -6.07
N PRO A 125 29.44 -1.47 -4.76
CA PRO A 125 29.16 -0.27 -3.98
C PRO A 125 29.89 1.00 -4.47
N ASN A 126 30.83 0.90 -5.41
CA ASN A 126 31.61 2.02 -5.94
C ASN A 126 31.21 2.48 -7.35
N GLU A 127 30.22 1.86 -8.01
CA GLU A 127 29.74 2.36 -9.30
C GLU A 127 28.85 3.60 -9.11
N GLU A 128 29.22 4.71 -9.77
CA GLU A 128 28.36 5.90 -9.86
C GLU A 128 27.01 5.54 -10.50
N ASP A 129 25.98 5.87 -9.74
CA ASP A 129 24.60 5.43 -9.91
C ASP A 129 24.02 5.89 -11.26
N SER A 130 23.92 4.95 -12.21
CA SER A 130 23.42 5.24 -13.58
C SER A 130 22.30 4.31 -14.03
N THR A 131 21.63 3.61 -13.11
CA THR A 131 20.47 2.79 -13.44
C THR A 131 19.28 3.17 -12.58
N GLU A 132 18.19 3.59 -13.24
CA GLU A 132 16.86 3.74 -12.66
C GLU A 132 16.59 2.61 -11.67
N ASP A 133 16.59 2.95 -10.38
CA ASP A 133 16.26 2.02 -9.31
C ASP A 133 14.91 1.37 -9.61
N ALA A 134 14.92 0.09 -9.96
CA ALA A 134 13.69 -0.67 -10.18
C ALA A 134 12.78 -0.49 -8.94
N PRO A 135 11.48 -0.22 -9.12
CA PRO A 135 10.58 0.11 -8.02
C PRO A 135 10.66 -0.96 -6.92
N ALA A 136 11.15 -0.56 -5.73
CA ALA A 136 11.34 -1.46 -4.61
C ALA A 136 9.99 -1.80 -3.97
N ASN A 137 9.45 -2.98 -4.30
CA ASN A 137 8.18 -3.44 -3.75
C ASN A 137 8.35 -3.96 -2.31
N VAL A 138 7.58 -3.39 -1.39
CA VAL A 138 7.46 -3.85 -0.01
C VAL A 138 6.29 -4.82 0.07
N ILE A 139 6.61 -6.11 -0.02
CA ILE A 139 5.61 -7.17 -0.05
C ILE A 139 5.63 -7.96 1.26
N VAL A 140 4.48 -8.10 1.91
CA VAL A 140 4.25 -8.99 3.06
C VAL A 140 3.45 -10.19 2.58
N TYR A 141 4.01 -11.40 2.68
CA TYR A 141 3.34 -12.64 2.31
C TYR A 141 2.74 -13.30 3.54
N ILE A 142 1.46 -13.60 3.51
CA ILE A 142 0.74 -14.29 4.59
C ILE A 142 0.20 -15.59 4.03
N LYS A 143 0.85 -16.69 4.42
CA LYS A 143 0.42 -18.05 4.10
C LYS A 143 -0.34 -18.63 5.28
N ALA A 144 -1.53 -19.14 5.03
CA ALA A 144 -2.37 -19.74 6.06
C ALA A 144 -3.37 -20.73 5.44
N PRO A 145 -3.95 -21.65 6.22
CA PRO A 145 -5.04 -22.48 5.73
C PRO A 145 -6.18 -21.62 5.18
N THR A 146 -6.84 -22.13 4.15
CA THR A 146 -7.95 -21.48 3.45
C THR A 146 -9.03 -21.02 4.44
N LYS A 147 -9.34 -21.87 5.43
CA LYS A 147 -10.30 -21.54 6.50
C LYS A 147 -9.86 -20.30 7.30
N THR A 148 -8.59 -20.21 7.64
CA THR A 148 -8.03 -19.09 8.40
C THR A 148 -8.08 -17.80 7.59
N ILE A 149 -7.73 -17.82 6.30
CA ILE A 149 -7.84 -16.64 5.42
C ILE A 149 -9.30 -16.18 5.33
N LYS A 150 -10.25 -17.12 5.16
CA LYS A 150 -11.69 -16.81 5.17
C LYS A 150 -12.11 -16.13 6.48
N THR A 151 -11.62 -16.59 7.63
CA THR A 151 -11.87 -15.94 8.92
C THR A 151 -11.30 -14.52 8.98
N LEU A 152 -10.08 -14.30 8.49
CA LEU A 152 -9.45 -12.97 8.45
C LEU A 152 -10.25 -12.00 7.57
N LEU A 153 -10.76 -12.47 6.42
CA LEU A 153 -11.56 -11.66 5.49
C LEU A 153 -12.99 -11.40 5.97
N ALA A 154 -13.58 -12.32 6.72
CA ALA A 154 -14.95 -12.18 7.22
C ALA A 154 -15.09 -11.04 8.26
N ASN A 155 -14.04 -10.74 9.00
CA ASN A 155 -14.06 -9.73 10.06
C ASN A 155 -13.64 -8.34 9.56
N GLN A 156 -14.47 -7.71 8.73
CA GLN A 156 -14.18 -6.39 8.14
C GLN A 156 -13.99 -5.25 9.14
N LYS A 157 -14.60 -5.34 10.33
CA LYS A 157 -14.39 -4.35 11.40
C LYS A 157 -12.96 -4.43 11.95
N ALA A 158 -12.35 -5.60 11.86
CA ALA A 158 -11.01 -5.85 12.35
C ALA A 158 -9.94 -5.82 11.26
N PHE A 159 -10.33 -5.77 9.98
CA PHE A 159 -9.44 -5.47 8.87
C PHE A 159 -9.19 -3.95 8.74
N TYR A 160 -7.94 -3.55 8.96
CA TYR A 160 -7.47 -2.18 8.76
C TYR A 160 -6.24 -2.19 7.85
N MET A 161 -6.21 -1.31 6.87
CA MET A 161 -5.05 -1.04 6.03
C MET A 161 -5.15 0.43 5.61
N ALA A 162 -4.17 1.22 6.05
CA ALA A 162 -4.17 2.66 5.78
C ALA A 162 -3.66 3.01 4.38
N PHE A 163 -2.81 2.17 3.81
CA PHE A 163 -2.11 2.39 2.56
C PHE A 163 -1.73 1.05 1.93
N GLY A 164 -1.59 1.03 0.62
CA GLY A 164 -1.13 -0.13 -0.14
C GLY A 164 -2.26 -0.94 -0.80
N THR A 165 -1.88 -2.11 -1.29
CA THR A 165 -2.77 -3.05 -1.98
C THR A 165 -2.94 -4.33 -1.17
N LEU A 166 -4.19 -4.75 -0.95
CA LEU A 166 -4.50 -6.10 -0.50
C LEU A 166 -4.56 -7.02 -1.72
N ASP A 167 -3.75 -8.08 -1.75
CA ASP A 167 -3.69 -9.05 -2.83
C ASP A 167 -4.23 -10.40 -2.33
N LEU A 168 -5.31 -10.89 -2.95
CA LEU A 168 -5.96 -12.16 -2.64
C LEU A 168 -5.67 -13.15 -3.76
N GLN A 169 -5.17 -14.34 -3.42
CA GLN A 169 -4.79 -15.36 -4.41
C GLN A 169 -5.52 -16.68 -4.20
N ASP A 170 -5.95 -17.32 -5.28
CA ASP A 170 -6.41 -18.71 -5.28
C ASP A 170 -7.55 -19.01 -4.29
N LEU A 171 -8.43 -18.02 -4.05
CA LEU A 171 -9.54 -18.15 -3.10
C LEU A 171 -10.86 -18.47 -3.80
N ASP A 172 -11.61 -19.40 -3.23
CA ASP A 172 -13.02 -19.63 -3.50
C ASP A 172 -13.88 -19.12 -2.33
N LEU A 173 -14.70 -18.09 -2.58
CA LEU A 173 -15.45 -17.35 -1.58
C LEU A 173 -16.94 -17.27 -1.95
N GLU A 174 -17.81 -17.65 -1.00
CA GLU A 174 -19.25 -17.39 -1.13
C GLU A 174 -19.55 -15.88 -1.08
N THR A 175 -18.86 -15.17 -0.20
CA THR A 175 -18.99 -13.72 -0.01
C THR A 175 -17.62 -13.08 0.19
N LEU A 176 -17.39 -11.96 -0.47
CA LEU A 176 -16.31 -11.03 -0.19
C LEU A 176 -16.90 -9.65 0.05
N ASP A 177 -16.61 -9.05 1.19
CA ASP A 177 -17.06 -7.69 1.45
C ASP A 177 -15.88 -6.88 1.99
N ILE A 178 -15.50 -5.85 1.24
CA ILE A 178 -14.36 -4.96 1.51
C ILE A 178 -14.85 -3.54 1.29
N GLN A 179 -15.38 -2.93 2.34
CA GLN A 179 -15.86 -1.54 2.31
C GLN A 179 -14.82 -0.56 2.86
N LYS A 180 -13.60 -0.59 2.29
CA LYS A 180 -12.45 0.21 2.71
C LYS A 180 -11.79 0.82 1.48
N ASN A 181 -11.51 2.13 1.48
CA ASN A 181 -10.85 2.86 0.39
C ASN A 181 -9.38 2.40 0.18
N ILE A 182 -9.15 1.16 -0.22
CA ILE A 182 -7.83 0.56 -0.46
C ILE A 182 -7.77 -0.03 -1.86
N SER A 183 -6.55 -0.15 -2.41
CA SER A 183 -6.36 -0.93 -3.63
C SER A 183 -6.55 -2.41 -3.34
N LEU A 184 -7.17 -3.11 -4.30
CA LEU A 184 -7.47 -4.54 -4.18
C LEU A 184 -7.01 -5.26 -5.45
N SER A 185 -6.31 -6.36 -5.28
CA SER A 185 -5.86 -7.26 -6.35
C SER A 185 -6.46 -8.64 -6.11
N LEU A 186 -7.27 -9.12 -7.06
CA LEU A 186 -7.90 -10.45 -7.01
C LEU A 186 -7.30 -11.34 -8.10
N ARG A 187 -6.53 -12.36 -7.70
CA ARG A 187 -5.83 -13.25 -8.63
C ARG A 187 -6.31 -14.67 -8.48
N ARG A 188 -6.78 -15.28 -9.58
CA ARG A 188 -7.26 -16.68 -9.61
C ARG A 188 -8.35 -16.95 -8.57
N CYS A 189 -9.21 -15.96 -8.32
CA CYS A 189 -10.28 -16.08 -7.33
C CYS A 189 -11.62 -16.47 -7.99
N THR A 190 -12.44 -17.23 -7.27
CA THR A 190 -13.86 -17.45 -7.61
C THR A 190 -14.71 -16.89 -6.47
N ILE A 191 -15.61 -15.95 -6.79
CA ILE A 191 -16.40 -15.25 -5.78
C ILE A 191 -17.86 -15.24 -6.19
N LYS A 192 -18.77 -15.75 -5.36
CA LYS A 192 -20.20 -15.73 -5.69
C LYS A 192 -20.82 -14.35 -5.49
N ASN A 193 -20.56 -13.70 -4.37
CA ASN A 193 -21.04 -12.34 -4.11
C ASN A 193 -19.91 -11.46 -3.58
N ALA A 194 -19.69 -10.30 -4.20
CA ALA A 194 -18.68 -9.33 -3.81
C ALA A 194 -19.31 -7.94 -3.60
N THR A 195 -19.01 -7.31 -2.48
CA THR A 195 -19.29 -5.90 -2.21
C THR A 195 -17.96 -5.20 -1.96
N ILE A 196 -17.50 -4.37 -2.88
CA ILE A 196 -16.17 -3.77 -2.83
C ILE A 196 -16.30 -2.25 -2.91
N ASN A 197 -15.61 -1.53 -2.05
CA ASN A 197 -15.49 -0.07 -2.13
C ASN A 197 -14.02 0.31 -2.27
N ILE A 198 -13.57 0.52 -3.50
CA ILE A 198 -12.19 0.95 -3.75
C ILE A 198 -12.00 2.47 -3.58
N GLY A 199 -13.08 3.25 -3.49
CA GLY A 199 -12.99 4.71 -3.46
C GLY A 199 -12.25 5.24 -4.70
N PRO A 200 -11.16 6.02 -4.55
CA PRO A 200 -10.33 6.47 -5.67
C PRO A 200 -9.23 5.47 -6.07
N GLN A 201 -9.15 4.31 -5.41
CA GLN A 201 -8.07 3.34 -5.59
C GLN A 201 -8.33 2.37 -6.75
N LEU A 202 -7.36 1.49 -7.02
CA LEU A 202 -7.39 0.53 -8.11
C LEU A 202 -8.01 -0.81 -7.68
N LEU A 203 -8.88 -1.37 -8.53
CA LEU A 203 -9.23 -2.79 -8.50
C LEU A 203 -8.55 -3.52 -9.65
N THR A 204 -7.63 -4.43 -9.36
CA THR A 204 -7.02 -5.31 -10.35
C THR A 204 -7.61 -6.71 -10.25
N THR A 205 -7.91 -7.31 -11.39
CA THR A 205 -8.43 -8.68 -11.48
C THR A 205 -7.64 -9.48 -12.52
N TYR A 206 -7.25 -10.71 -12.19
CA TYR A 206 -6.53 -11.62 -13.09
C TYR A 206 -7.01 -13.04 -12.90
N LYS A 207 -7.48 -13.70 -13.98
CA LYS A 207 -8.06 -15.06 -13.93
C LYS A 207 -9.13 -15.21 -12.84
N THR A 208 -9.90 -14.16 -12.60
CA THR A 208 -10.85 -14.06 -11.49
C THR A 208 -12.27 -14.07 -12.00
N ARG A 209 -13.13 -14.89 -11.39
CA ARG A 209 -14.56 -14.98 -11.70
C ARG A 209 -15.39 -14.47 -10.53
N ILE A 210 -16.27 -13.52 -10.79
CA ILE A 210 -17.21 -12.98 -9.80
C ILE A 210 -18.63 -13.13 -10.33
N ASN A 211 -19.52 -13.80 -9.61
CA ASN A 211 -20.90 -13.91 -10.10
C ASN A 211 -21.66 -12.58 -9.90
N ASN A 212 -21.73 -12.05 -8.68
CA ASN A 212 -22.35 -10.76 -8.41
C ASN A 212 -21.33 -9.80 -7.79
N LEU A 213 -21.08 -8.65 -8.41
CA LEU A 213 -20.20 -7.61 -7.91
C LEU A 213 -20.99 -6.30 -7.72
N THR A 214 -21.07 -5.82 -6.49
CA THR A 214 -21.42 -4.42 -6.20
C THR A 214 -20.13 -3.64 -5.95
N LEU A 215 -19.81 -2.70 -6.83
CA LEU A 215 -18.59 -1.91 -6.76
C LEU A 215 -18.91 -0.44 -6.48
N TYR A 216 -18.34 0.11 -5.41
CA TYR A 216 -18.42 1.53 -5.07
C TYR A 216 -17.14 2.25 -5.48
N THR A 217 -17.30 3.34 -6.22
CA THR A 217 -16.21 4.28 -6.53
C THR A 217 -16.47 5.63 -5.87
N LYS A 218 -15.42 6.43 -5.64
CA LYS A 218 -15.56 7.78 -5.09
C LYS A 218 -14.93 8.78 -6.03
N ALA A 219 -15.61 9.93 -6.19
CA ALA A 219 -15.01 11.10 -6.78
C ALA A 219 -13.99 11.68 -5.80
N TYR A 220 -12.72 11.75 -6.22
CA TYR A 220 -11.73 12.60 -5.59
C TYR A 220 -11.00 13.33 -6.72
N SER A 221 -11.23 14.64 -6.80
CA SER A 221 -10.56 15.54 -7.75
C SER A 221 -10.50 14.96 -9.19
N SER A 222 -9.43 15.26 -9.93
CA SER A 222 -9.18 14.83 -11.30
C SER A 222 -8.71 13.38 -11.43
N ILE A 223 -8.79 12.56 -10.37
CA ILE A 223 -8.28 11.18 -10.36
C ILE A 223 -9.45 10.24 -10.69
N SER A 224 -9.36 9.56 -11.83
CA SER A 224 -10.29 8.51 -12.22
C SER A 224 -10.08 7.27 -11.35
N THR A 225 -11.18 6.71 -10.84
CA THR A 225 -11.14 5.37 -10.26
C THR A 225 -10.91 4.39 -11.41
N SER A 226 -9.88 3.55 -11.31
CA SER A 226 -9.54 2.60 -12.36
C SER A 226 -9.85 1.17 -11.94
N ILE A 227 -10.31 0.40 -12.91
CA ILE A 227 -10.42 -1.05 -12.82
C ILE A 227 -9.49 -1.60 -13.89
N ASP A 228 -8.66 -2.56 -13.51
CA ASP A 228 -7.73 -3.24 -14.41
C ASP A 228 -8.19 -4.70 -14.55
N GLU A 229 -9.04 -4.94 -15.56
CA GLU A 229 -9.52 -6.27 -15.93
C GLU A 229 -8.51 -6.99 -16.82
N GLN A 230 -7.60 -7.75 -16.19
CA GLN A 230 -6.61 -8.55 -16.91
C GLN A 230 -7.19 -9.86 -17.44
N GLU A 231 -6.36 -10.61 -18.17
CA GLU A 231 -6.69 -11.90 -18.78
C GLU A 231 -7.49 -12.83 -17.86
N GLY A 232 -8.56 -13.42 -18.40
CA GLY A 232 -9.37 -14.42 -17.71
C GLY A 232 -10.29 -13.85 -16.61
N THR A 233 -10.43 -12.53 -16.54
CA THR A 233 -11.42 -11.87 -15.69
C THR A 233 -12.82 -12.02 -16.26
N TYR A 234 -13.79 -12.35 -15.40
CA TYR A 234 -15.20 -12.34 -15.75
C TYR A 234 -16.08 -12.01 -14.55
N VAL A 235 -17.01 -11.07 -14.72
CA VAL A 235 -18.01 -10.67 -13.75
C VAL A 235 -19.39 -10.86 -14.38
N ASN A 236 -20.20 -11.78 -13.86
CA ASN A 236 -21.51 -12.06 -14.48
C ASN A 236 -22.46 -10.86 -14.34
N HIS A 237 -22.63 -10.33 -13.13
CA HIS A 237 -23.46 -9.16 -12.86
C HIS A 237 -22.67 -8.09 -12.09
N LEU A 238 -22.41 -6.95 -12.74
CA LEU A 238 -21.87 -5.75 -12.11
C LEU A 238 -22.99 -4.76 -11.77
N VAL A 239 -23.06 -4.36 -10.50
CA VAL A 239 -23.74 -3.15 -10.03
C VAL A 239 -22.67 -2.12 -9.69
N LEU A 240 -22.50 -1.16 -10.59
CA LEU A 240 -21.53 -0.09 -10.46
C LEU A 240 -22.15 1.13 -9.80
N LYS A 241 -21.80 1.36 -8.54
CA LYS A 241 -22.18 2.54 -7.76
C LYS A 241 -21.11 3.61 -7.88
N ALA A 242 -21.22 4.43 -8.93
CA ALA A 242 -20.15 5.32 -9.35
C ALA A 242 -20.40 6.80 -9.09
N ALA A 243 -19.33 7.48 -8.71
CA ALA A 243 -19.26 8.93 -8.52
C ALA A 243 -18.29 9.63 -9.48
N SER A 244 -17.50 8.87 -10.24
CA SER A 244 -16.47 9.34 -11.17
C SER A 244 -16.55 8.55 -12.47
N ASP A 245 -16.06 9.14 -13.56
CA ASP A 245 -15.97 8.48 -14.87
C ASP A 245 -15.16 7.20 -14.79
N ILE A 246 -15.63 6.16 -15.50
CA ILE A 246 -15.05 4.81 -15.44
C ILE A 246 -14.95 4.22 -16.83
N ILE A 247 -13.84 3.53 -17.06
CA ILE A 247 -13.59 2.71 -18.24
C ILE A 247 -13.75 1.25 -17.81
N LEU A 248 -14.52 0.49 -18.57
CA LEU A 248 -14.71 -0.95 -18.36
C LEU A 248 -14.33 -1.72 -19.62
N ASN A 249 -13.75 -2.91 -19.43
CA ASN A 249 -13.56 -3.86 -20.51
C ASN A 249 -14.86 -4.67 -20.74
N HIS A 250 -15.57 -4.42 -21.84
CA HIS A 250 -16.90 -5.01 -22.08
C HIS A 250 -16.91 -6.54 -21.99
N THR A 251 -15.87 -7.22 -22.49
CA THR A 251 -15.77 -8.68 -22.47
C THR A 251 -15.62 -9.28 -21.08
N ALA A 252 -15.25 -8.47 -20.08
CA ALA A 252 -15.14 -8.90 -18.70
C ALA A 252 -16.49 -8.95 -17.98
N TYR A 253 -17.61 -8.52 -18.59
CA TYR A 253 -18.90 -8.40 -17.92
C TYR A 253 -20.03 -9.10 -18.70
N GLY A 254 -20.87 -9.87 -17.99
CA GLY A 254 -22.12 -10.40 -18.54
C GLY A 254 -23.22 -9.34 -18.58
N HIS A 255 -23.37 -8.61 -17.49
CA HIS A 255 -24.37 -7.57 -17.30
C HIS A 255 -23.80 -6.41 -16.48
N ILE A 256 -24.09 -5.17 -16.89
CA ILE A 256 -23.67 -3.95 -16.21
C ILE A 256 -24.91 -3.13 -15.86
N LYS A 257 -25.09 -2.83 -14.57
CA LYS A 257 -26.05 -1.86 -14.06
C LYS A 257 -25.28 -0.71 -13.44
N VAL A 258 -25.58 0.52 -13.85
CA VAL A 258 -24.93 1.73 -13.32
C VAL A 258 -25.90 2.47 -12.42
N GLU A 259 -25.46 2.76 -11.20
CA GLU A 259 -26.19 3.54 -10.21
C GLU A 259 -25.33 4.76 -9.84
N LYS A 260 -25.77 5.93 -10.31
CA LYS A 260 -25.10 7.19 -9.98
C LYS A 260 -25.32 7.53 -8.50
N ILE A 261 -24.26 7.80 -7.77
CA ILE A 261 -24.33 8.10 -6.33
C ILE A 261 -24.02 9.56 -5.96
N ASN A 262 -23.79 10.45 -6.94
CA ASN A 262 -23.58 11.89 -6.72
C ASN A 262 -24.34 12.75 -7.75
N THR A 263 -24.16 14.08 -7.68
CA THR A 263 -24.84 15.04 -8.56
C THR A 263 -24.10 15.30 -9.88
N MET A 264 -22.80 15.06 -9.97
CA MET A 264 -21.96 15.33 -11.16
C MET A 264 -22.27 14.36 -12.31
N PRO A 265 -22.23 14.77 -13.60
CA PRO A 265 -22.36 13.85 -14.71
C PRO A 265 -21.40 12.66 -14.60
N LEU A 266 -21.83 11.49 -15.08
CA LEU A 266 -21.07 10.26 -15.05
C LEU A 266 -20.97 9.73 -16.47
N SER A 267 -19.73 9.54 -16.95
CA SER A 267 -19.43 8.92 -18.23
C SER A 267 -18.92 7.51 -18.00
N ILE A 268 -19.49 6.54 -18.73
CA ILE A 268 -19.03 5.16 -18.73
C ILE A 268 -18.54 4.82 -20.14
N THR A 269 -17.27 4.50 -20.25
CA THR A 269 -16.65 4.07 -21.50
C THR A 269 -16.52 2.55 -21.50
N LEU A 270 -17.02 1.89 -22.54
CA LEU A 270 -16.91 0.46 -22.74
C LEU A 270 -15.92 0.17 -23.86
N ASN A 271 -14.83 -0.52 -23.54
CA ASN A 271 -13.80 -0.90 -24.50
C ASN A 271 -13.94 -2.37 -24.93
N ASN A 272 -13.25 -2.74 -26.01
CA ASN A 272 -13.15 -4.10 -26.54
C ASN A 272 -14.51 -4.75 -26.86
N ILE A 273 -15.44 -4.00 -27.42
CA ILE A 273 -16.70 -4.53 -27.95
C ILE A 273 -16.38 -5.34 -29.22
N GLN A 274 -16.47 -6.67 -29.14
CA GLN A 274 -16.14 -7.57 -30.26
C GLN A 274 -17.36 -8.00 -31.07
N GLU A 275 -18.56 -7.91 -30.50
CA GLU A 275 -19.83 -8.28 -31.12
C GLU A 275 -20.88 -7.18 -30.88
N ASN A 276 -22.09 -7.37 -31.39
CA ASN A 276 -23.20 -6.45 -31.13
C ASN A 276 -23.45 -6.34 -29.61
N ALA A 277 -23.13 -5.18 -29.04
CA ALA A 277 -23.45 -4.86 -27.65
C ALA A 277 -24.81 -4.17 -27.57
N ILE A 278 -25.70 -4.69 -26.72
CA ILE A 278 -26.97 -4.04 -26.41
C ILE A 278 -26.83 -3.39 -25.03
N LEU A 279 -26.76 -2.07 -25.01
CA LEU A 279 -26.83 -1.27 -23.79
C LEU A 279 -28.32 -1.05 -23.46
N LYS A 280 -28.78 -1.53 -22.30
CA LYS A 280 -30.15 -1.35 -21.83
C LYS A 280 -30.19 -0.42 -20.63
#